data_AF-M9YMT1-F1
#
_entry.id   AF-M9YMT1-F1
#
_cell.length_a   1.000
_cell.length_b   1.000
_cell.length_c   1.000
_cell.angle_alpha   90.00
_cell.angle_beta   90.00
_cell.angle_gamma   90.00
#
_symmetry.space_group_name_H-M   'P 1'
#
loop_
_entity.id
_entity.type
_entity.pdbx_description
1 polymer ?
#
loop_
_entity_poly.entity_id
_entity_poly.type
_entity_poly.pdbx_seq_one_letter_code
_entity_poly.pdbx_strand_id
1 'polypeptide(L)'
;MDELGARGGLYRRLIERIACALSGAEATRWRGGAEPAVLELHDLSPAERALIRAWLRQDVQWLRGWQAAAEELALIERQERAVRGLVPRGRPVAPARIRPLRHAHLCCALCGRVMRWRRTGKVSACPVCASRLFRVGRRRPC
;
A
#
# COMPACT_ATOMS: atom_id res chain seq x y z
N MET A 1 -5.25 -1.22 21.35
CA MET A 1 -3.80 -1.27 21.10
C MET A 1 -3.57 -2.36 20.06
N ASP A 2 -3.78 -2.11 18.76
CA ASP A 2 -3.65 -3.16 17.72
C ASP A 2 -3.18 -2.59 16.36
N GLU A 3 -2.17 -1.71 16.35
CA GLU A 3 -1.54 -1.26 15.09
C GLU A 3 -0.33 -2.12 14.67
N LEU A 4 0.13 -3.04 15.52
CA LEU A 4 1.23 -3.96 15.15
C LEU A 4 0.81 -5.12 14.25
N GLY A 5 -0.49 -5.43 14.18
CA GLY A 5 -1.05 -6.48 13.32
C GLY A 5 -1.12 -6.09 11.84
N ALA A 6 -1.20 -4.80 11.53
CA ALA A 6 -1.26 -4.31 10.15
C ALA A 6 0.10 -4.37 9.43
N ARG A 7 1.22 -4.38 10.18
CA ARG A 7 2.58 -4.38 9.61
C ARG A 7 3.10 -5.77 9.21
N GLY A 8 2.34 -6.82 9.48
CA GLY A 8 2.82 -8.20 9.35
C GLY A 8 2.63 -8.86 7.99
N GLY A 9 1.70 -8.36 7.18
CA GLY A 9 1.21 -9.11 6.03
C GLY A 9 0.43 -10.38 6.44
N LEU A 10 -0.35 -10.92 5.51
CA LEU A 10 -1.20 -12.10 5.72
C LEU A 10 -0.40 -13.32 6.20
N TYR A 11 0.84 -13.49 5.73
CA TYR A 11 1.69 -14.61 6.11
C TYR A 11 2.00 -14.58 7.61
N ARG A 12 2.39 -13.42 8.16
CA ARG A 12 2.66 -13.31 9.59
C ARG A 12 1.41 -13.58 10.42
N ARG A 13 0.25 -13.03 10.01
CA ARG A 13 -1.03 -13.29 10.69
C ARG A 13 -1.37 -14.78 10.70
N LEU A 14 -1.14 -15.48 9.58
CA LEU A 14 -1.34 -16.92 9.48
C LEU A 14 -0.41 -17.69 10.42
N ILE A 15 0.89 -17.36 10.43
CA ILE A 15 1.87 -18.00 11.31
C ILE A 15 1.53 -17.76 12.79
N GLU A 16 1.16 -16.54 13.16
CA GLU A 16 0.72 -16.21 14.53
C GLU A 16 -0.50 -17.04 14.93
N ARG A 17 -1.46 -17.26 14.03
CA ARG A 17 -2.62 -18.14 14.28
C ARG A 17 -2.22 -19.60 14.46
N ILE A 18 -1.36 -20.13 13.60
CA ILE A 18 -0.87 -21.51 13.70
C ILE A 18 -0.12 -21.69 15.01
N ALA A 19 0.76 -20.74 15.37
CA ALA A 19 1.49 -20.75 16.63
C ALA A 19 0.54 -20.75 17.83
N CYS A 20 -0.51 -19.92 17.79
CA CYS A 20 -1.51 -19.87 18.85
C CYS A 20 -2.26 -21.20 19.01
N ALA A 21 -2.64 -21.84 17.91
CA ALA A 21 -3.28 -23.15 17.92
C ALA A 21 -2.35 -24.24 18.47
N LEU A 22 -1.07 -24.23 18.07
CA LEU A 22 -0.06 -25.17 18.58
C LEU A 22 0.16 -25.01 20.09
N SER A 23 0.32 -23.79 20.59
CA SER A 23 0.44 -23.51 22.02
C SER A 23 -0.77 -24.02 22.81
N GLY A 24 -1.97 -23.93 22.25
CA GLY A 24 -3.19 -24.48 22.85
C GLY A 24 -3.18 -26.02 22.95
N ALA A 25 -2.74 -26.70 21.88
CA ALA A 25 -2.57 -28.15 21.88
C ALA A 25 -1.52 -28.60 22.90
N GLU A 26 -0.37 -27.93 22.96
CA GLU A 26 0.68 -28.18 23.93
C GLU A 26 0.18 -27.96 25.37
N ALA A 27 -0.53 -26.87 25.64
CA ALA A 27 -1.11 -26.62 26.97
C ALA A 27 -2.08 -27.72 27.43
N THR A 28 -2.77 -28.37 26.48
CA THR A 28 -3.66 -29.50 26.77
C THR A 28 -2.88 -30.74 27.17
N ARG A 29 -1.75 -31.01 26.49
CA ARG A 29 -0.79 -32.05 26.88
C ARG A 29 -0.22 -31.81 28.27
N TRP A 30 0.20 -30.59 28.58
CA TRP A 30 0.75 -30.24 29.90
C TRP A 30 -0.25 -30.41 31.04
N ARG A 31 -1.56 -30.26 30.76
CA ARG A 31 -2.64 -30.52 31.72
C ARG A 31 -3.03 -32.00 31.85
N GLY A 32 -2.24 -32.91 31.27
CA GLY A 32 -2.50 -34.36 31.34
C GLY A 32 -3.60 -34.84 30.37
N GLY A 33 -4.04 -33.98 29.44
CA GLY A 33 -4.90 -34.39 28.34
C GLY A 33 -4.11 -35.06 27.22
N ALA A 34 -4.80 -35.84 26.37
CA ALA A 34 -4.19 -36.38 25.15
C ALA A 34 -3.85 -35.23 24.19
N GLU A 35 -2.64 -35.23 23.66
CA GLU A 35 -2.25 -34.28 22.61
C GLU A 35 -3.11 -34.54 21.36
N PRO A 36 -3.79 -33.52 20.82
CA PRO A 36 -4.66 -33.71 19.67
C PRO A 36 -3.82 -34.05 18.42
N ALA A 37 -4.11 -35.20 17.80
CA ALA A 37 -3.46 -35.63 16.57
C ALA A 37 -3.83 -34.75 15.35
N VAL A 38 -4.91 -33.97 15.46
CA VAL A 38 -5.42 -33.08 14.42
C VAL A 38 -5.56 -31.68 15.00
N LEU A 39 -4.95 -30.69 14.35
CA LEU A 39 -5.02 -29.29 14.74
C LEU A 39 -6.10 -28.58 13.91
N GLU A 40 -7.18 -28.14 14.58
CA GLU A 40 -8.22 -27.36 13.92
C GLU A 40 -7.87 -25.86 13.94
N LEU A 41 -7.96 -25.24 12.76
CA LEU A 41 -7.76 -23.80 12.60
C LEU A 41 -9.11 -23.14 12.30
N HIS A 42 -9.59 -22.33 13.23
CA HIS A 42 -10.85 -21.59 13.08
C HIS A 42 -10.63 -20.19 12.47
N ASP A 43 -11.69 -19.66 11.84
CA ASP A 43 -11.77 -18.28 11.32
C ASP A 43 -10.66 -17.89 10.34
N LEU A 44 -10.17 -18.85 9.54
CA LEU A 44 -9.28 -18.55 8.44
C LEU A 44 -9.99 -17.67 7.41
N SER A 45 -9.30 -16.68 6.87
CA SER A 45 -9.77 -15.91 5.72
C SER A 45 -9.65 -16.74 4.43
N PRO A 46 -10.36 -16.36 3.34
CA PRO A 46 -10.22 -17.02 2.05
C PRO A 46 -8.78 -17.02 1.53
N ALA A 47 -8.05 -15.92 1.75
CA ALA A 47 -6.66 -15.78 1.32
C ALA A 47 -5.72 -16.67 2.15
N GLU A 48 -5.92 -16.79 3.47
CA GLU A 48 -5.16 -17.73 4.31
C GLU A 48 -5.40 -19.19 3.89
N ARG A 49 -6.64 -19.57 3.62
CA ARG A 49 -6.96 -20.91 3.09
C ARG A 49 -6.30 -21.18 1.74
N ALA A 50 -6.29 -20.19 0.84
CA ALA A 50 -5.64 -20.32 -0.46
C ALA A 50 -4.13 -20.55 -0.30
N LEU A 51 -3.49 -19.86 0.65
CA LEU A 51 -2.07 -19.99 0.95
C LEU A 51 -1.72 -21.37 1.50
N ILE A 52 -2.51 -21.86 2.47
CA ILE A 52 -2.38 -23.25 2.98
C ILE A 52 -2.54 -24.25 1.83
N ARG A 53 -3.58 -24.10 1.00
CA ARG A 53 -3.83 -25.02 -0.12
C ARG A 53 -2.70 -25.02 -1.15
N ALA A 54 -2.13 -23.85 -1.47
CA ALA A 54 -1.00 -23.75 -2.39
C ALA A 54 0.25 -24.43 -1.81
N TRP A 55 0.51 -24.25 -0.52
CA TRP A 55 1.61 -24.92 0.19
C TRP A 55 1.45 -26.43 0.18
N LEU A 56 0.25 -26.95 0.49
CA LEU A 56 -0.06 -28.38 0.44
C LEU A 56 0.11 -28.98 -0.95
N ARG A 57 -0.20 -28.21 -2.01
CA ARG A 57 0.03 -28.62 -3.40
C ARG A 57 1.48 -28.43 -3.87
N GLN A 58 2.37 -27.94 -3.01
CA GLN A 58 3.74 -27.56 -3.37
C GLN A 58 3.79 -26.60 -4.58
N ASP A 59 2.80 -25.71 -4.72
CA ASP A 59 2.71 -24.77 -5.81
C ASP A 59 3.64 -23.57 -5.59
N VAL A 60 4.93 -23.81 -5.85
CA VAL A 60 6.00 -22.83 -5.64
C VAL A 60 5.81 -21.58 -6.52
N GLN A 61 5.22 -21.73 -7.72
CA GLN A 61 4.98 -20.60 -8.61
C GLN A 61 3.92 -19.66 -8.04
N TRP A 62 2.81 -20.23 -7.55
CA TRP A 62 1.77 -19.44 -6.89
C TRP A 62 2.30 -18.74 -5.63
N LEU A 63 3.06 -19.46 -4.79
CA LEU A 63 3.65 -18.88 -3.57
C LEU A 63 4.62 -17.73 -3.88
N ARG A 64 5.48 -17.89 -4.88
CA ARG A 64 6.41 -16.85 -5.33
C ARG A 64 5.68 -15.61 -5.84
N GLY A 65 4.62 -15.78 -6.64
CA GLY A 65 3.81 -14.66 -7.12
C GLY A 65 3.14 -13.90 -5.97
N TRP A 66 2.68 -14.62 -4.96
CA TRP A 66 2.06 -14.04 -3.77
C TRP A 66 3.06 -13.26 -2.90
N GLN A 67 4.28 -13.79 -2.72
CA GLN A 67 5.37 -13.09 -2.04
C GLN A 67 5.81 -11.83 -2.80
N ALA A 68 5.97 -11.90 -4.13
CA ALA A 68 6.34 -10.76 -4.95
C ALA A 68 5.32 -9.61 -4.84
N ALA A 69 4.02 -9.93 -4.86
CA ALA A 69 2.96 -8.93 -4.68
C ALA A 69 3.00 -8.29 -3.28
N ALA A 70 3.28 -9.07 -2.24
CA ALA A 70 3.44 -8.54 -0.88
C ALA A 70 4.66 -7.62 -0.75
N GLU A 71 5.79 -7.98 -1.39
CA GLU A 71 7.00 -7.16 -1.42
C GLU A 71 6.81 -5.84 -2.17
N GLU A 72 6.13 -5.87 -3.32
CA GLU A 72 5.77 -4.68 -4.10
C GLU A 72 4.90 -3.73 -3.28
N LEU A 73 3.86 -4.25 -2.61
CA LEU A 73 3.00 -3.43 -1.76
C LEU A 73 3.78 -2.82 -0.59
N ALA A 74 4.62 -3.61 0.08
CA ALA A 74 5.45 -3.11 1.18
C ALA A 74 6.45 -2.04 0.70
N LEU A 75 6.96 -2.15 -0.53
CA LEU A 75 7.81 -1.15 -1.16
C LEU A 75 7.04 0.15 -1.43
N ILE A 76 5.83 0.06 -1.99
CA ILE A 76 4.93 1.20 -2.20
C ILE A 76 4.67 1.92 -0.87
N GLU A 77 4.29 1.19 0.19
CA GLU A 77 4.05 1.79 1.50
C GLU A 77 5.29 2.48 2.09
N ARG A 78 6.49 1.90 1.92
CA ARG A 78 7.74 2.54 2.35
C ARG A 78 7.99 3.83 1.58
N GLN A 79 7.78 3.83 0.27
CA GLN A 79 7.91 5.03 -0.56
C GLN A 79 6.90 6.11 -0.15
N GLU A 80 5.64 5.74 0.10
CA GLU A 80 4.63 6.67 0.60
C GLU A 80 5.01 7.28 1.95
N ARG A 81 5.54 6.48 2.89
CA ARG A 81 6.03 6.99 4.18
C ARG A 81 7.22 7.93 4.01
N ALA A 82 8.16 7.61 3.12
CA ALA A 82 9.30 8.47 2.83
C ALA A 82 8.85 9.81 2.23
N VAL A 83 7.90 9.80 1.28
CA VAL A 83 7.32 11.03 0.72
C VAL A 83 6.59 11.84 1.79
N ARG A 84 5.85 11.21 2.70
CA ARG A 84 5.18 11.90 3.83
C ARG A 84 6.17 12.49 4.84
N GLY A 85 7.31 11.84 5.07
CA GLY A 85 8.38 12.34 5.95
C GLY A 85 9.19 13.49 5.35
N LEU A 86 9.22 13.60 4.02
CA LEU A 86 9.87 14.70 3.30
C LEU A 86 8.97 15.92 3.10
N VAL A 87 7.69 15.85 3.44
CA VAL A 87 6.85 17.06 3.58
C VAL A 87 7.27 17.70 4.90
N PRO A 88 7.98 18.86 4.91
CA PRO A 88 8.20 19.57 6.15
C PRO A 88 6.82 19.86 6.73
N ARG A 89 6.58 19.47 7.98
CA ARG A 89 5.48 20.03 8.77
C ARG A 89 5.71 21.53 8.75
N GLY A 90 5.05 22.20 7.82
CA GLY A 90 5.13 23.63 7.67
C GLY A 90 4.66 24.22 8.97
N ARG A 91 5.61 24.74 9.75
CA ARG A 91 5.38 25.91 10.61
C ARG A 91 4.41 26.82 9.86
N PRO A 92 3.37 27.39 10.49
CA PRO A 92 2.51 28.34 9.81
C PRO A 92 3.39 29.53 9.43
N VAL A 93 3.96 29.47 8.23
CA VAL A 93 4.59 30.60 7.57
C VAL A 93 3.43 31.53 7.37
N ALA A 94 3.46 32.65 8.10
CA ALA A 94 2.58 33.79 7.93
C ALA A 94 2.24 33.95 6.44
N PRO A 95 0.97 34.20 6.07
CA PRO A 95 0.51 34.10 4.69
C PRO A 95 1.41 34.93 3.79
N ALA A 96 2.37 34.25 3.15
CA ALA A 96 3.23 34.86 2.16
C ALA A 96 2.27 35.20 1.04
N ARG A 97 2.02 36.50 0.89
CA ARG A 97 1.10 37.10 -0.08
C ARG A 97 1.19 36.28 -1.37
N ILE A 98 0.16 35.49 -1.64
CA ILE A 98 0.06 34.66 -2.84
C ILE A 98 0.02 35.65 -4.00
N ARG A 99 1.19 36.00 -4.53
CA ARG A 99 1.27 36.75 -5.78
C ARG A 99 0.62 35.83 -6.81
N PRO A 100 -0.45 36.28 -7.48
CA PRO A 100 -1.15 35.44 -8.42
C PRO A 100 -0.14 34.98 -9.47
N LEU A 101 0.09 33.67 -9.56
CA LEU A 101 0.92 33.05 -10.59
C LEU A 101 0.22 33.23 -11.93
N ARG A 102 0.32 34.44 -12.50
CA ARG A 102 -0.38 34.84 -13.73
C ARG A 102 0.07 34.06 -14.99
N HIS A 103 1.05 33.17 -14.89
CA HIS A 103 1.65 32.48 -16.04
C HIS A 103 2.09 31.03 -15.79
N ALA A 104 1.38 30.28 -14.94
CA ALA A 104 1.60 28.84 -14.83
C ALA A 104 1.04 28.13 -16.08
N HIS A 105 1.92 27.61 -16.94
CA HIS A 105 1.51 26.72 -18.03
C HIS A 105 1.28 25.31 -17.47
N LEU A 106 0.17 24.66 -17.84
CA LEU A 106 -0.09 23.26 -17.53
C LEU A 106 0.42 22.38 -18.68
N CYS A 107 0.93 21.19 -18.39
CA CYS A 107 1.30 20.20 -19.42
C CYS A 107 0.60 18.85 -19.17
N CYS A 108 0.13 18.11 -20.19
CA CYS A 108 -0.35 16.72 -20.01
C CYS A 108 0.78 15.90 -19.39
N ALA A 109 0.50 15.20 -18.29
CA ALA A 109 1.51 14.39 -17.60
C ALA A 109 1.96 13.17 -18.42
N LEU A 110 1.17 12.77 -19.43
CA LEU A 110 1.44 11.62 -20.30
C LEU A 110 2.14 12.00 -21.60
N CYS A 111 1.65 13.01 -22.32
CA CYS A 111 2.21 13.40 -23.63
C CYS A 111 2.99 14.72 -23.61
N GLY A 112 3.10 15.38 -22.47
CA GLY A 112 3.89 16.61 -22.30
C GLY A 112 3.29 17.87 -22.95
N ARG A 113 2.15 17.76 -23.67
CA ARG A 113 1.56 18.88 -24.40
C ARG A 113 1.14 20.02 -23.47
N VAL A 114 1.55 21.25 -23.82
CA VAL A 114 1.20 22.47 -23.10
C VAL A 114 -0.29 22.80 -23.29
N MET A 115 -0.97 23.05 -22.18
CA MET A 115 -2.38 23.38 -22.06
C MET A 115 -2.51 24.78 -21.43
N ARG A 116 -3.36 25.63 -22.01
CA ARG A 116 -3.66 26.95 -21.44
C ARG A 116 -4.73 26.82 -20.37
N TRP A 117 -4.47 27.39 -19.19
CA TRP A 117 -5.45 27.51 -18.12
C TRP A 117 -6.58 28.45 -18.56
N ARG A 118 -7.81 27.95 -18.69
CA ARG A 118 -8.98 28.82 -18.89
C ARG A 118 -9.43 29.35 -17.53
N ARG A 119 -9.72 30.65 -17.45
CA ARG A 119 -10.04 31.39 -16.20
C ARG A 119 -11.24 30.84 -15.41
N THR A 120 -12.00 29.91 -15.97
CA THR A 120 -13.18 29.28 -15.38
C THR A 120 -12.88 28.12 -14.42
N GLY A 121 -11.61 27.88 -14.04
CA GLY A 121 -11.24 26.90 -13.01
C GLY A 121 -11.41 25.43 -13.41
N LYS A 122 -11.89 25.15 -14.64
CA LYS A 122 -12.02 23.80 -15.20
C LYS A 122 -11.00 23.62 -16.33
N VAL A 123 -10.08 22.68 -16.16
CA VAL A 123 -9.12 22.27 -17.18
C VAL A 123 -9.72 21.12 -17.98
N SER A 124 -9.89 21.30 -19.29
CA SER A 124 -10.36 20.25 -20.18
C SER A 124 -9.33 19.12 -20.28
N ALA A 125 -9.80 17.89 -20.49
CA ALA A 125 -8.92 16.75 -20.80
C ALA A 125 -7.99 17.10 -21.98
N CYS A 126 -6.78 16.53 -21.97
CA CYS A 126 -5.85 16.77 -23.05
C CYS A 126 -6.41 16.25 -24.38
N PRO A 127 -6.38 17.04 -25.47
CA PRO A 127 -6.94 16.64 -26.76
C PRO A 127 -6.17 15.51 -27.46
N VAL A 128 -4.98 15.14 -26.96
CA VAL A 128 -4.17 14.04 -27.52
C VAL A 128 -4.31 12.77 -26.70
N CYS A 129 -4.03 12.89 -25.40
CA CYS A 129 -3.90 11.74 -24.49
C CYS A 129 -5.23 11.42 -23.77
N ALA A 130 -6.27 12.26 -23.93
CA ALA A 130 -7.51 12.27 -23.13
C ALA A 130 -7.31 12.33 -21.59
N SER A 131 -6.07 12.46 -21.12
CA SER A 131 -5.71 12.49 -19.72
C SER A 131 -6.18 13.78 -19.04
N ARG A 132 -6.54 13.64 -17.77
CA ARG A 132 -6.82 14.74 -16.84
C ARG A 132 -5.68 14.97 -15.85
N LEU A 133 -4.53 14.32 -16.06
CA LEU A 133 -3.33 14.50 -15.25
C LEU A 133 -2.48 15.61 -15.86
N PHE A 134 -2.20 16.66 -15.08
CA PHE A 134 -1.46 17.83 -15.53
C PHE A 134 -0.28 18.16 -14.61
N ARG A 135 0.85 18.58 -15.19
CA ARG A 135 2.02 19.11 -14.47
C ARG A 135 2.02 20.64 -14.58
N VAL A 136 2.33 21.32 -13.48
CA VAL A 136 2.51 22.78 -13.48
C VAL A 136 3.96 23.08 -13.87
N GLY A 137 4.17 23.64 -15.06
CA GLY A 137 5.48 24.13 -15.48
C GLY A 137 5.79 25.45 -14.77
N ARG A 138 6.73 25.44 -13.82
CA ARG A 138 7.34 26.67 -13.33
C ARG A 138 8.36 27.13 -14.38
N ARG A 139 8.24 28.37 -14.88
CA ARG A 139 9.35 28.99 -15.62
C ARG A 139 10.57 28.97 -14.68
N ARG A 140 11.65 28.30 -15.09
CA ARG A 140 12.95 28.50 -14.46
C ARG A 140 13.31 29.98 -14.68
N PRO A 141 13.60 30.77 -13.64
CA PRO A 141 14.23 32.07 -13.85
C PRO A 141 15.62 31.81 -14.45
N CYS A 142 15.92 32.50 -15.55
CA CYS A 142 17.27 32.60 -16.09
C CYS A 142 18.16 33.39 -15.12
#